data_AF-A0A1W1H874-F1
#
_entry.id   AF-A0A1W1H874-F1
#
_cell.length_a   1.000
_cell.length_b   1.000
_cell.length_c   1.000
_cell.angle_alpha   90.00
_cell.angle_beta   90.00
_cell.angle_gamma   90.00
#
_symmetry.space_group_name_H-M   'P 1'
#
loop_
_entity.id
_entity.type
_entity.pdbx_description
1 polymer ?
#
loop_
_entity_poly.entity_id
_entity_poly.type
_entity_poly.pdbx_seq_one_letter_code
_entity_poly.pdbx_strand_id
1 'polypeptide(L)'
;MIIQRFISVRPRPIPYSLTGFVDLNKSDPFFLGRDRGDVLKFLCKTCEREVVELWFAEELKAYQSAGQYGAIDLMTDWLNADQDLSRLVQIACFLKNGPCFNAVDFAQGLASTWVSVPQKSVQQLNMLMLPKGEVHGVWSLFGNVLLDVLGGKGRNIRANIDENEVLSILDYFFPKNKEAQAEFSKTRGRVIESLDLKSKGIDVKELMDRVTNNSHDQYRVDGEAFLTLSSDMEFSTAQKMILTAIARNIASLKEDEDPEKKEFFTDTITGLKRKIIKLSEEYSPVYTESAWAWIDQEEERELLVGLLMLTCLKGDHSDYVDVKRAIFEKRWLACKVMALTKDKDAIMELEESVASLKI
;
A
#
# COMPACT_ATOMS: atom_id res chain seq x y z
N MET A 1 -33.95 -39.05 -1.69
CA MET A 1 -33.58 -40.47 -1.90
C MET A 1 -33.45 -40.70 -3.40
N ILE A 2 -32.30 -41.25 -3.86
CA ILE A 2 -31.96 -41.70 -5.25
C ILE A 2 -31.63 -40.53 -6.22
N ILE A 3 -30.39 -40.19 -6.64
CA ILE A 3 -29.16 -40.89 -7.10
C ILE A 3 -29.25 -41.58 -8.48
N GLN A 4 -28.38 -41.10 -9.39
CA GLN A 4 -27.77 -41.72 -10.60
C GLN A 4 -28.53 -41.71 -11.95
N ARG A 5 -27.94 -41.07 -12.98
CA ARG A 5 -26.85 -41.63 -13.82
C ARG A 5 -26.16 -40.59 -14.71
N PHE A 6 -24.83 -40.68 -14.74
CA PHE A 6 -23.89 -40.13 -15.73
C PHE A 6 -24.01 -40.86 -17.08
N ILE A 7 -23.85 -40.14 -18.21
CA ILE A 7 -23.02 -40.55 -19.37
C ILE A 7 -22.39 -39.31 -20.03
N SER A 8 -21.06 -39.19 -19.87
CA SER A 8 -20.03 -38.82 -20.87
C SER A 8 -20.42 -37.98 -22.09
N VAL A 9 -19.96 -36.71 -22.11
CA VAL A 9 -19.37 -36.08 -23.30
C VAL A 9 -18.13 -35.30 -22.85
N ARG A 10 -16.94 -35.70 -23.31
CA ARG A 10 -15.70 -34.91 -23.13
C ARG A 10 -15.74 -33.68 -24.04
N PRO A 11 -15.49 -32.46 -23.56
CA PRO A 11 -14.97 -31.40 -24.41
C PRO A 11 -13.43 -31.42 -24.38
N ARG A 12 -12.84 -31.25 -25.57
CA ARG A 12 -11.40 -31.01 -25.80
C ARG A 12 -10.95 -29.70 -25.13
N PRO A 13 -9.66 -29.50 -24.85
CA PRO A 13 -9.15 -28.30 -24.20
C PRO A 13 -9.34 -27.10 -25.14
N ILE A 14 -10.04 -26.08 -24.65
CA ILE A 14 -10.05 -24.74 -25.23
C ILE A 14 -8.88 -23.99 -24.57
N PRO A 15 -8.00 -23.31 -25.31
CA PRO A 15 -6.92 -22.54 -24.71
C PRO A 15 -7.53 -21.39 -23.91
N TYR A 16 -7.39 -21.42 -22.59
CA TYR A 16 -7.83 -20.33 -21.73
C TYR A 16 -7.04 -19.06 -22.10
N SER A 17 -7.75 -18.02 -22.55
CA SER A 17 -7.20 -16.69 -22.64
C SER A 17 -6.94 -16.14 -21.23
N LEU A 18 -5.78 -15.50 -21.05
CA LEU A 18 -5.28 -14.95 -19.77
C LEU A 18 -6.21 -13.91 -19.11
N THR A 19 -7.22 -13.42 -19.82
CA THR A 19 -8.27 -12.54 -19.29
C THR A 19 -9.07 -13.18 -18.14
N GLY A 20 -9.19 -14.51 -18.09
CA GLY A 20 -9.91 -15.19 -17.00
C GLY A 20 -9.16 -15.27 -15.67
N PHE A 21 -7.84 -15.04 -15.65
CA PHE A 21 -7.03 -15.12 -14.41
C PHE A 21 -7.15 -13.85 -13.54
N VAL A 22 -7.35 -12.70 -14.17
CA VAL A 22 -7.54 -11.41 -13.47
C VAL A 22 -8.87 -11.40 -12.69
N ASP A 23 -9.88 -12.10 -13.19
CA ASP A 23 -11.19 -12.21 -12.53
C ASP A 23 -11.21 -13.21 -11.34
N LEU A 24 -10.30 -14.18 -11.28
CA LEU A 24 -10.25 -15.13 -10.16
C LEU A 24 -9.94 -14.46 -8.82
N ASN A 25 -9.11 -13.41 -8.82
CA ASN A 25 -8.79 -12.65 -7.60
C ASN A 25 -9.97 -11.79 -7.12
N LYS A 26 -10.94 -11.49 -8.00
CA LYS A 26 -12.10 -10.62 -7.71
C LYS A 26 -13.40 -11.39 -7.47
N SER A 27 -13.50 -12.64 -7.93
CA SER A 27 -14.77 -13.38 -7.94
C SER A 27 -14.70 -14.81 -7.39
N ASP A 28 -13.52 -15.39 -7.17
CA ASP A 28 -13.40 -16.73 -6.58
C ASP A 28 -13.32 -16.65 -5.04
N PRO A 29 -14.27 -17.26 -4.30
CA PRO A 29 -14.24 -17.35 -2.84
C PRO A 29 -12.94 -17.92 -2.27
N PHE A 30 -12.17 -18.68 -3.07
CA PHE A 30 -10.91 -19.26 -2.64
C PHE A 30 -9.79 -18.23 -2.45
N PHE A 31 -9.81 -17.14 -3.23
CA PHE A 31 -8.75 -16.12 -3.23
C PHE A 31 -9.10 -14.87 -2.41
N LEU A 32 -10.39 -14.66 -2.10
CA LEU A 32 -10.85 -13.59 -1.21
C LEU A 32 -10.17 -13.69 0.17
N GLY A 33 -9.35 -12.69 0.51
CA GLY A 33 -8.66 -12.57 1.79
C GLY A 33 -7.31 -13.28 1.90
N ARG A 34 -6.76 -13.86 0.81
CA ARG A 34 -5.39 -14.41 0.81
C ARG A 34 -4.35 -13.36 0.40
N ASP A 35 -3.19 -13.40 1.04
CA ASP A 35 -2.00 -12.63 0.67
C ASP A 35 -1.61 -12.92 -0.80
N ARG A 36 -1.36 -11.89 -1.61
CA ARG A 36 -1.05 -12.05 -3.05
C ARG A 36 0.19 -12.91 -3.28
N GLY A 37 1.19 -12.84 -2.41
CA GLY A 37 2.35 -13.74 -2.44
C GLY A 37 1.97 -15.22 -2.22
N ASP A 38 0.99 -15.53 -1.37
CA ASP A 38 0.50 -16.89 -1.17
C ASP A 38 -0.29 -17.40 -2.40
N VAL A 39 -1.01 -16.50 -3.09
CA VAL A 39 -1.65 -16.79 -4.38
C VAL A 39 -0.61 -17.08 -5.46
N LEU A 40 0.41 -16.23 -5.59
CA LEU A 40 1.48 -16.42 -6.56
C LEU A 40 2.25 -17.71 -6.29
N LYS A 41 2.53 -18.02 -5.02
CA LYS A 41 3.13 -19.30 -4.62
C LYS A 41 2.29 -20.51 -5.00
N PHE A 42 0.97 -20.40 -4.91
CA PHE A 42 0.07 -21.46 -5.38
C PHE A 42 0.17 -21.60 -6.91
N LEU A 43 0.12 -20.49 -7.65
CA LEU A 43 0.24 -20.49 -9.12
C LEU A 43 1.56 -21.11 -9.59
N CYS A 44 2.69 -20.72 -8.99
CA CYS A 44 4.00 -21.30 -9.29
C CYS A 44 4.06 -22.82 -9.05
N LYS A 45 3.20 -23.36 -8.18
CA LYS A 45 3.12 -24.80 -7.89
C LYS A 45 2.17 -25.56 -8.81
N THR A 46 1.12 -24.90 -9.30
CA THR A 46 0.02 -25.56 -10.03
C THR A 46 0.03 -25.34 -11.52
N CYS A 47 0.67 -24.27 -11.99
CA CYS A 47 0.71 -23.88 -13.39
C CYS A 47 2.10 -24.12 -13.99
N GLU A 48 2.16 -24.20 -15.32
CA GLU A 48 3.44 -24.17 -16.04
C GLU A 48 4.16 -22.85 -15.73
N ARG A 49 5.46 -22.95 -15.44
CA ARG A 49 6.25 -21.83 -14.96
C ARG A 49 6.28 -20.67 -15.96
N GLU A 50 6.42 -20.99 -17.24
CA GLU A 50 6.42 -20.02 -18.34
C GLU A 50 5.12 -19.21 -18.39
N VAL A 51 3.99 -19.82 -18.04
CA VAL A 51 2.68 -19.13 -18.03
C VAL A 51 2.62 -18.11 -16.89
N VAL A 52 3.08 -18.49 -15.69
CA VAL A 52 3.12 -17.59 -14.53
C VAL A 52 4.07 -16.43 -14.77
N GLU A 53 5.23 -16.70 -15.37
CA GLU A 53 6.24 -15.69 -15.67
C GLU A 53 5.76 -14.69 -16.73
N LEU A 54 5.05 -15.15 -17.77
CA LEU A 54 4.43 -14.27 -18.76
C LEU A 54 3.33 -13.41 -18.14
N TRP A 55 2.45 -13.99 -17.32
CA TRP A 55 1.44 -13.22 -16.60
C TRP A 55 2.08 -12.15 -15.70
N PHE A 56 3.09 -12.53 -14.91
CA PHE A 56 3.80 -11.62 -14.03
C PHE A 56 4.50 -10.48 -14.80
N ALA A 57 5.10 -10.79 -15.96
CA ALA A 57 5.69 -9.80 -16.85
C ALA A 57 4.67 -8.80 -17.37
N GLU A 58 3.47 -9.25 -17.76
CA GLU A 58 2.39 -8.37 -18.21
C GLU A 58 1.89 -7.45 -17.10
N GLU A 59 1.77 -7.95 -15.86
CA GLU A 59 1.41 -7.10 -14.70
C GLU A 59 2.47 -6.04 -14.44
N LEU A 60 3.76 -6.39 -14.50
CA LEU A 60 4.86 -5.43 -14.29
C LEU A 60 4.96 -4.37 -15.39
N LYS A 61 4.52 -4.66 -16.63
CA LYS A 61 4.52 -3.67 -17.73
C LYS A 61 3.58 -2.49 -17.50
N ALA A 62 2.59 -2.62 -16.61
CA ALA A 62 1.70 -1.52 -16.27
C ALA A 62 2.45 -0.37 -15.57
N TYR A 63 3.69 -0.58 -15.15
CA TYR A 63 4.52 0.38 -14.44
C TYR A 63 5.64 0.91 -15.34
N GLN A 64 5.90 2.21 -15.24
CA GLN A 64 6.95 2.90 -16.00
C GLN A 64 8.33 2.73 -15.34
N SER A 65 8.37 2.41 -14.04
CA SER A 65 9.60 2.27 -13.27
C SER A 65 9.45 1.19 -12.21
N ALA A 66 10.54 0.46 -11.95
CA ALA A 66 10.63 -0.54 -10.89
C ALA A 66 10.55 0.09 -9.47
N GLY A 67 10.77 1.40 -9.35
CA GLY A 67 10.63 2.16 -8.10
C GLY A 67 9.19 2.58 -7.78
N GLN A 68 8.24 2.37 -8.70
CA GLN A 68 6.82 2.63 -8.45
C GLN A 68 6.27 1.63 -7.42
N TYR A 69 5.37 2.08 -6.55
CA TYR A 69 4.87 1.29 -5.42
C TYR A 69 4.28 -0.06 -5.86
N GLY A 70 3.44 -0.08 -6.89
CA GLY A 70 2.85 -1.32 -7.40
C GLY A 70 3.85 -2.29 -8.03
N ALA A 71 4.96 -1.79 -8.62
CA ALA A 71 6.04 -2.65 -9.10
C ALA A 71 6.82 -3.25 -7.92
N ILE A 72 7.11 -2.45 -6.88
CA ILE A 72 7.76 -2.93 -5.65
C ILE A 72 6.91 -4.01 -4.97
N ASP A 73 5.59 -3.82 -4.87
CA ASP A 73 4.66 -4.81 -4.31
C ASP A 73 4.70 -6.11 -5.11
N LEU A 74 4.60 -6.06 -6.44
CA LEU A 74 4.65 -7.25 -7.30
C LEU A 74 6.00 -7.98 -7.18
N MET A 75 7.11 -7.24 -7.17
CA MET A 75 8.44 -7.84 -6.96
C MET A 75 8.55 -8.48 -5.56
N THR A 76 7.96 -7.86 -4.55
CA THR A 76 7.88 -8.41 -3.18
C THR A 76 7.08 -9.71 -3.15
N ASP A 77 5.92 -9.76 -3.81
CA ASP A 77 5.11 -10.97 -3.95
C ASP A 77 5.87 -12.10 -4.65
N TRP A 78 6.61 -11.80 -5.73
CA TRP A 78 7.46 -12.77 -6.43
C TRP A 78 8.53 -13.36 -5.53
N LEU A 79 9.27 -12.48 -4.84
CA LEU A 79 10.33 -12.90 -3.92
C LEU A 79 9.77 -13.70 -2.74
N ASN A 80 8.59 -13.36 -2.24
CA ASN A 80 7.90 -14.13 -1.21
C ASN A 80 7.45 -15.53 -1.68
N ALA A 81 7.10 -15.67 -2.96
CA ALA A 81 6.59 -16.91 -3.52
C ALA A 81 7.70 -17.95 -3.74
N ASP A 82 8.80 -17.57 -4.39
CA ASP A 82 9.85 -18.50 -4.86
C ASP A 82 11.29 -18.08 -4.50
N GLN A 83 11.50 -16.85 -4.01
CA GLN A 83 12.83 -16.28 -3.71
C GLN A 83 13.82 -16.26 -4.89
N ASP A 84 13.37 -16.58 -6.11
CA ASP A 84 14.23 -16.63 -7.29
C ASP A 84 14.46 -15.22 -7.87
N LEU A 85 15.47 -14.54 -7.32
CA LEU A 85 15.89 -13.22 -7.76
C LEU A 85 16.48 -13.24 -9.18
N SER A 86 17.20 -14.29 -9.56
CA SER A 86 17.77 -14.39 -10.90
C SER A 86 16.68 -14.40 -11.97
N ARG A 87 15.60 -15.14 -11.71
CA ARG A 87 14.46 -15.15 -12.63
C ARG A 87 13.70 -13.84 -12.61
N LEU A 88 13.56 -13.18 -11.46
CA LEU A 88 12.98 -11.85 -11.38
C LEU A 88 13.73 -10.85 -12.28
N VAL A 89 15.07 -10.83 -12.23
CA VAL A 89 15.91 -9.97 -13.09
C VAL A 89 15.68 -10.30 -14.57
N GLN A 90 15.62 -11.58 -14.93
CA GLN A 90 15.37 -11.99 -16.31
C GLN A 90 14.01 -11.49 -16.82
N ILE A 91 12.95 -11.62 -16.02
CA ILE A 91 11.60 -11.18 -16.39
C ILE A 91 11.54 -9.66 -16.48
N ALA A 92 11.99 -8.96 -15.42
CA ALA A 92 11.84 -7.53 -15.28
C ALA A 92 12.71 -6.73 -16.26
N CYS A 93 13.90 -7.24 -16.61
CA CYS A 93 14.90 -6.47 -17.38
C CYS A 93 15.23 -7.05 -18.77
N PHE A 94 15.09 -8.36 -19.01
CA PHE A 94 15.62 -9.00 -20.22
C PHE A 94 14.58 -9.69 -21.10
N LEU A 95 13.35 -9.89 -20.63
CA LEU A 95 12.31 -10.50 -21.44
C LEU A 95 12.00 -9.58 -22.63
N LYS A 96 12.19 -10.08 -23.87
CA LYS A 96 12.17 -9.29 -25.13
C LYS A 96 10.90 -8.45 -25.34
N ASN A 97 9.79 -8.86 -24.74
CA ASN A 97 8.53 -8.12 -24.70
C ASN A 97 8.05 -8.02 -23.25
N GLY A 98 8.93 -7.75 -22.29
CA GLY A 98 8.62 -7.59 -20.88
C GLY A 98 8.57 -6.11 -20.46
N PRO A 99 8.66 -5.84 -19.14
CA PRO A 99 8.77 -4.48 -18.60
C PRO A 99 10.05 -3.77 -19.04
N CYS A 100 11.14 -4.52 -19.22
CA CYS A 100 12.43 -4.02 -19.70
C CYS A 100 12.98 -2.84 -18.86
N PHE A 101 12.83 -2.90 -17.54
CA PHE A 101 13.37 -1.88 -16.65
C PHE A 101 14.89 -1.78 -16.80
N ASN A 102 15.41 -0.55 -16.79
CA ASN A 102 16.85 -0.34 -16.82
C ASN A 102 17.49 -0.81 -15.51
N ALA A 103 18.78 -1.15 -15.56
CA ALA A 103 19.45 -1.80 -14.43
C ALA A 103 19.50 -0.94 -13.15
N VAL A 104 19.62 0.40 -13.28
CA VAL A 104 19.71 1.31 -12.13
C VAL A 104 18.34 1.46 -11.46
N ASP A 105 17.30 1.68 -12.25
CA ASP A 105 15.91 1.75 -11.77
C ASP A 105 15.47 0.42 -11.14
N PHE A 106 15.77 -0.71 -11.77
CA PHE A 106 15.51 -2.03 -11.20
C PHE A 106 16.25 -2.24 -9.88
N ALA A 107 17.55 -1.89 -9.80
CA ALA A 107 18.32 -2.00 -8.57
C ALA A 107 17.76 -1.14 -7.43
N GLN A 108 17.30 0.08 -7.73
CA GLN A 108 16.63 0.95 -6.77
C GLN A 108 15.29 0.35 -6.29
N GLY A 109 14.48 -0.15 -7.22
CA GLY A 109 13.22 -0.83 -6.93
C GLY A 109 13.42 -2.08 -6.07
N LEU A 110 14.41 -2.91 -6.42
CA LEU A 110 14.79 -4.11 -5.69
C LEU A 110 15.27 -3.79 -4.26
N ALA A 111 16.08 -2.76 -4.06
CA ALA A 111 16.47 -2.33 -2.72
C ALA A 111 15.25 -1.90 -1.88
N SER A 112 14.24 -1.32 -2.54
CA SER A 112 13.00 -0.86 -1.91
C SER A 112 12.04 -2.00 -1.53
N THR A 113 12.24 -3.23 -2.03
CA THR A 113 11.50 -4.41 -1.55
C THR A 113 12.02 -4.94 -0.20
N TRP A 114 13.14 -4.39 0.30
CA TRP A 114 13.80 -4.80 1.54
C TRP A 114 14.36 -6.23 1.55
N VAL A 115 14.49 -6.88 0.39
CA VAL A 115 14.95 -8.27 0.27
C VAL A 115 16.29 -8.56 0.95
N SER A 116 17.18 -7.58 1.04
CA SER A 116 18.50 -7.71 1.71
C SER A 116 18.65 -6.84 2.95
N VAL A 117 17.56 -6.29 3.48
CA VAL A 117 17.60 -5.56 4.75
C VAL A 117 17.79 -6.58 5.88
N PRO A 118 18.70 -6.37 6.83
CA PRO A 118 18.89 -7.29 7.95
C PRO A 118 17.59 -7.49 8.73
N GLN A 119 17.22 -8.75 9.01
CA GLN A 119 15.97 -9.03 9.72
C GLN A 119 15.87 -8.32 11.08
N LYS A 120 16.99 -8.11 11.78
CA LYS A 120 17.01 -7.36 13.05
C LYS A 120 16.53 -5.91 12.90
N SER A 121 16.77 -5.28 11.75
CA SER A 121 16.30 -3.91 11.46
C SER A 121 14.79 -3.89 11.22
N VAL A 122 14.24 -4.95 10.61
CA VAL A 122 12.80 -5.08 10.34
C VAL A 122 12.03 -5.59 11.55
N GLN A 123 12.64 -6.40 12.42
CA GLN A 123 11.99 -7.01 13.60
C GLN A 123 11.36 -5.99 14.55
N GLN A 124 11.93 -4.79 14.66
CA GLN A 124 11.37 -3.72 15.49
C GLN A 124 10.03 -3.22 14.95
N LEU A 125 9.83 -3.32 13.64
CA LEU A 125 8.58 -2.97 12.97
C LEU A 125 7.51 -4.05 13.10
N ASN A 126 7.88 -5.30 13.42
CA ASN A 126 6.89 -6.36 13.65
C ASN A 126 5.93 -6.01 14.79
N MET A 127 6.33 -5.14 15.73
CA MET A 127 5.47 -4.63 16.78
C MET A 127 4.40 -3.63 16.27
N LEU A 128 4.66 -3.00 15.12
CA LEU A 128 3.73 -2.13 14.41
C LEU A 128 2.86 -2.90 13.41
N MET A 129 3.23 -4.15 13.09
CA MET A 129 2.44 -5.05 12.27
C MET A 129 1.50 -5.88 13.16
N LEU A 130 0.24 -6.05 12.73
CA LEU A 130 -0.71 -6.92 13.44
C LEU A 130 -0.25 -8.38 13.45
N PRO A 131 -0.41 -9.10 14.57
CA PRO A 131 -0.42 -10.56 14.58
C PRO A 131 -1.53 -11.11 13.68
N LYS A 132 -1.25 -12.15 12.89
CA LYS A 132 -2.25 -12.80 12.02
C LYS A 132 -3.45 -13.29 12.85
N GLY A 133 -4.65 -12.82 12.50
CA GLY A 133 -5.92 -13.30 13.05
C GLY A 133 -6.51 -12.45 14.19
N GLU A 134 -5.86 -11.36 14.59
CA GLU A 134 -6.46 -10.39 15.52
C GLU A 134 -7.34 -9.37 14.79
N VAL A 135 -8.38 -8.90 15.50
CA VAL A 135 -9.28 -7.86 14.99
C VAL A 135 -8.47 -6.58 14.83
N HIS A 136 -8.49 -6.01 13.62
CA HIS A 136 -7.85 -4.75 13.32
C HIS A 136 -8.33 -3.66 14.29
N GLY A 137 -7.39 -2.86 14.75
CA GLY A 137 -7.67 -1.65 15.50
C GLY A 137 -6.77 -0.53 15.02
N VAL A 138 -7.03 0.69 15.49
CA VAL A 138 -6.32 1.91 15.08
C VAL A 138 -4.80 1.88 15.15
N TRP A 139 -4.21 1.03 15.97
CA TRP A 139 -2.76 0.82 15.98
C TRP A 139 -2.21 0.24 14.69
N SER A 140 -3.00 -0.58 14.00
CA SER A 140 -2.62 -1.07 12.68
C SER A 140 -2.63 0.02 11.62
N LEU A 141 -3.58 0.97 11.72
CA LEU A 141 -3.61 2.15 10.87
C LEU A 141 -2.43 3.06 11.14
N PHE A 142 -2.12 3.33 12.41
CA PHE A 142 -0.96 4.12 12.80
C PHE A 142 0.36 3.45 12.39
N GLY A 143 0.49 2.14 12.62
CA GLY A 143 1.64 1.34 12.21
C GLY A 143 1.84 1.38 10.71
N ASN A 144 0.78 1.20 9.92
CA ASN A 144 0.86 1.28 8.46
C ASN A 144 1.25 2.67 7.97
N VAL A 145 0.67 3.73 8.53
CA VAL A 145 1.03 5.12 8.18
C VAL A 145 2.48 5.42 8.56
N LEU A 146 2.91 5.05 9.78
CA LEU A 146 4.28 5.25 10.24
C LEU A 146 5.27 4.50 9.34
N LEU A 147 4.92 3.27 8.95
CA LEU A 147 5.71 2.49 7.99
C LEU A 147 5.74 3.17 6.62
N ASP A 148 4.62 3.67 6.10
CA ASP A 148 4.59 4.38 4.81
C ASP A 148 5.51 5.62 4.82
N VAL A 149 5.50 6.39 5.92
CA VAL A 149 6.37 7.56 6.14
C VAL A 149 7.86 7.18 6.21
N LEU A 150 8.17 6.02 6.77
CA LEU A 150 9.55 5.52 6.92
C LEU A 150 10.09 4.79 5.68
N GLY A 151 9.34 4.77 4.57
CA GLY A 151 9.74 4.07 3.34
C GLY A 151 9.36 2.59 3.34
N GLY A 152 8.27 2.25 4.05
CA GLY A 152 7.68 0.94 4.31
C GLY A 152 7.24 0.10 3.11
N LYS A 153 7.66 0.46 1.89
CA LYS A 153 7.22 -0.20 0.65
C LYS A 153 7.59 -1.69 0.61
N GLY A 154 8.65 -2.09 1.30
CA GLY A 154 9.09 -3.48 1.43
C GLY A 154 8.55 -4.22 2.66
N ARG A 155 7.64 -3.64 3.47
CA ARG A 155 7.21 -4.24 4.76
C ARG A 155 6.61 -5.64 4.65
N ASN A 156 6.07 -5.97 3.48
CA ASN A 156 5.46 -7.27 3.20
C ASN A 156 6.49 -8.34 2.82
N ILE A 157 7.79 -8.01 2.70
CA ILE A 157 8.82 -8.99 2.38
C ILE A 157 8.98 -10.01 3.51
N ARG A 158 8.99 -11.28 3.11
CA ARG A 158 9.24 -12.46 3.94
C ARG A 158 10.54 -13.15 3.54
N ALA A 159 10.96 -12.94 2.29
CA ALA A 159 12.26 -13.38 1.79
C ALA A 159 13.40 -12.56 2.41
N ASN A 160 14.54 -13.21 2.62
CA ASN A 160 15.77 -12.54 2.99
C ASN A 160 16.91 -13.14 2.17
N ILE A 161 17.49 -12.34 1.28
CA ILE A 161 18.62 -12.73 0.42
C ILE A 161 19.83 -11.91 0.87
N ASP A 162 20.97 -12.56 1.07
CA ASP A 162 22.19 -11.89 1.52
C ASP A 162 22.58 -10.77 0.55
N GLU A 163 23.09 -9.65 1.07
CA GLU A 163 23.49 -8.53 0.23
C GLU A 163 24.54 -8.94 -0.81
N ASN A 164 25.52 -9.76 -0.45
CA ASN A 164 26.55 -10.19 -1.38
C ASN A 164 25.97 -11.09 -2.47
N GLU A 165 24.97 -11.90 -2.14
CA GLU A 165 24.25 -12.71 -3.11
C GLU A 165 23.50 -11.81 -4.10
N VAL A 166 22.75 -10.81 -3.62
CA VAL A 166 22.07 -9.85 -4.51
C VAL A 166 23.06 -9.10 -5.39
N LEU A 167 24.16 -8.60 -4.83
CA LEU A 167 25.21 -7.91 -5.58
C LEU A 167 25.87 -8.81 -6.61
N SER A 168 26.06 -10.10 -6.30
CA SER A 168 26.61 -11.07 -7.26
C SER A 168 25.67 -11.34 -8.43
N ILE A 169 24.35 -11.41 -8.17
CA ILE A 169 23.33 -11.58 -9.20
C ILE A 169 23.26 -10.33 -10.09
N LEU A 170 23.27 -9.13 -9.47
CA LEU A 170 23.31 -7.87 -10.22
C LEU A 170 24.59 -7.75 -11.06
N ASP A 171 25.75 -8.20 -10.56
CA ASP A 171 26.99 -8.22 -11.34
C ASP A 171 26.96 -9.22 -12.50
N TYR A 172 26.35 -10.38 -12.28
CA TYR A 172 26.19 -11.40 -13.33
C TYR A 172 25.32 -10.89 -14.48
N PHE A 173 24.18 -10.26 -14.18
CA PHE A 173 23.26 -9.75 -15.21
C PHE A 173 23.68 -8.39 -15.79
N PHE A 174 24.34 -7.54 -14.99
CA PHE A 174 24.73 -6.19 -15.39
C PHE A 174 26.24 -5.94 -15.19
N PRO A 175 27.14 -6.74 -15.78
CA PRO A 175 28.58 -6.70 -15.47
C PRO A 175 29.25 -5.37 -15.86
N LYS A 176 28.67 -4.65 -16.83
CA LYS A 176 29.18 -3.35 -17.30
C LYS A 176 28.53 -2.16 -16.59
N ASN A 177 27.48 -2.38 -15.80
CA ASN A 177 26.73 -1.30 -15.15
C ASN A 177 27.00 -1.32 -13.64
N LYS A 178 28.16 -0.80 -13.24
CA LYS A 178 28.54 -0.69 -11.83
C LYS A 178 27.66 0.28 -11.04
N GLU A 179 26.99 1.19 -11.74
CA GLU A 179 26.04 2.13 -11.14
C GLU A 179 24.82 1.40 -10.55
N ALA A 180 24.34 0.32 -11.17
CA ALA A 180 23.24 -0.46 -10.62
C ALA A 180 23.56 -1.05 -9.24
N GLN A 181 24.78 -1.59 -9.05
CA GLN A 181 25.19 -2.11 -7.74
C GLN A 181 25.36 -0.97 -6.71
N ALA A 182 25.94 0.16 -7.13
CA ALA A 182 26.08 1.32 -6.27
C ALA A 182 24.72 1.88 -5.81
N GLU A 183 23.74 1.97 -6.72
CA GLU A 183 22.40 2.47 -6.40
C GLU A 183 21.62 1.48 -5.53
N PHE A 184 21.79 0.17 -5.72
CA PHE A 184 21.26 -0.84 -4.79
C PHE A 184 21.80 -0.63 -3.37
N SER A 185 23.14 -0.62 -3.19
CA SER A 185 23.76 -0.46 -1.87
C SER A 185 23.39 0.87 -1.21
N LYS A 186 23.35 1.96 -2.00
CA LYS A 186 22.96 3.29 -1.51
C LYS A 186 21.50 3.33 -1.07
N THR A 187 20.59 2.77 -1.86
CA THR A 187 19.16 2.75 -1.53
C THR A 187 18.89 1.84 -0.34
N ARG A 188 19.51 0.66 -0.30
CA ARG A 188 19.47 -0.23 0.86
C ARG A 188 20.01 0.45 2.12
N GLY A 189 21.13 1.18 2.03
CA GLY A 189 21.69 1.93 3.15
C GLY A 189 20.71 2.98 3.69
N ARG A 190 20.08 3.75 2.80
CA ARG A 190 19.02 4.71 3.17
C ARG A 190 17.83 4.04 3.85
N VAL A 191 17.41 2.86 3.39
CA VAL A 191 16.35 2.09 4.03
C VAL A 191 16.77 1.60 5.41
N ILE A 192 17.98 1.03 5.56
CA ILE A 192 18.45 0.55 6.87
C ILE A 192 18.52 1.72 7.87
N GLU A 193 19.02 2.87 7.43
CA GLU A 193 19.02 4.10 8.22
C GLU A 193 17.60 4.60 8.49
N SER A 194 16.66 4.46 7.54
CA SER A 194 15.26 4.82 7.76
C SER A 194 14.63 3.99 8.87
N LEU A 195 15.00 2.71 8.95
CA LEU A 195 14.49 1.69 9.87
C LEU A 195 15.22 1.59 11.22
N ASP A 196 16.35 2.25 11.41
CA ASP A 196 17.03 2.29 12.70
C ASP A 196 16.34 3.26 13.66
N LEU A 197 15.16 2.83 14.13
CA LEU A 197 14.31 3.61 15.01
C LEU A 197 15.01 3.93 16.34
N LYS A 198 15.81 2.99 16.86
CA LYS A 198 16.54 3.18 18.12
C LYS A 198 17.62 4.25 18.02
N SER A 199 18.45 4.26 16.98
CA SER A 199 19.43 5.36 16.83
C SER A 199 18.77 6.70 16.56
N LYS A 200 17.54 6.68 16.04
CA LYS A 200 16.65 7.83 15.92
C LYS A 200 15.88 8.15 17.19
N GLY A 201 16.20 7.53 18.32
CA GLY A 201 15.58 7.74 19.65
C GLY A 201 14.16 7.20 19.80
N ILE A 202 13.61 6.53 18.80
CA ILE A 202 12.25 6.00 18.82
C ILE A 202 12.28 4.62 19.47
N ASP A 203 11.85 4.53 20.73
CA ASP A 203 11.54 3.24 21.37
C ASP A 203 10.08 2.85 21.09
N VAL A 204 9.89 1.99 20.08
CA VAL A 204 8.58 1.47 19.69
C VAL A 204 7.87 0.75 20.84
N LYS A 205 8.62 0.12 21.76
CA LYS A 205 8.03 -0.56 22.91
C LYS A 205 7.54 0.45 23.95
N GLU A 206 8.33 1.49 24.24
CA GLU A 206 7.89 2.56 25.14
C GLU A 206 6.71 3.35 24.56
N LEU A 207 6.73 3.58 23.24
CA LEU A 207 5.61 4.14 22.48
C LEU A 207 4.34 3.31 22.72
N MET A 208 4.42 1.99 22.52
CA MET A 208 3.31 1.09 22.77
C MET A 208 2.86 1.20 24.23
N ASP A 209 3.77 1.05 25.18
CA ASP A 209 3.49 1.02 26.62
C ASP A 209 2.81 2.32 27.08
N ARG A 210 3.28 3.50 26.64
CA ARG A 210 2.69 4.80 27.02
C ARG A 210 1.25 4.94 26.53
N VAL A 211 0.94 4.44 25.34
CA VAL A 211 -0.41 4.61 24.81
C VAL A 211 -1.38 3.52 25.31
N THR A 212 -0.92 2.30 25.55
CA THR A 212 -1.71 1.29 26.26
C THR A 212 -1.95 1.62 27.74
N ASN A 213 -1.01 2.30 28.42
CA ASN A 213 -1.12 2.58 29.85
C ASN A 213 -1.81 3.92 30.19
N ASN A 214 -1.79 4.92 29.29
CA ASN A 214 -2.51 6.19 29.51
C ASN A 214 -4.00 6.13 29.13
N SER A 215 -4.49 4.99 28.65
CA SER A 215 -5.88 4.80 28.28
C SER A 215 -6.55 3.83 29.25
N HIS A 216 -7.20 4.37 30.28
CA HIS A 216 -8.24 3.62 31.02
C HIS A 216 -9.42 3.25 30.13
N ASP A 217 -9.48 3.81 28.94
CA ASP A 217 -10.33 3.34 27.86
C ASP A 217 -9.59 2.29 27.03
N GLN A 218 -10.19 1.11 26.96
CA GLN A 218 -9.91 0.09 25.96
C GLN A 218 -10.31 0.60 24.56
N TYR A 219 -9.67 1.66 24.06
CA TYR A 219 -9.91 2.24 22.74
C TYR A 219 -9.36 1.31 21.66
N ARG A 220 -10.13 0.27 21.36
CA ARG A 220 -10.47 -0.03 19.98
C ARG A 220 -11.08 1.23 19.40
N VAL A 221 -10.28 2.18 18.93
CA VAL A 221 -10.79 3.08 17.90
C VAL A 221 -10.95 2.18 16.68
N ASP A 222 -12.14 1.63 16.57
CA ASP A 222 -12.66 0.98 15.38
C ASP A 222 -12.82 2.09 14.33
N GLY A 223 -12.54 1.83 13.06
CA GLY A 223 -12.86 2.80 12.01
C GLY A 223 -14.35 3.21 12.06
N GLU A 224 -15.21 2.30 12.51
CA GLU A 224 -16.62 2.55 12.79
C GLU A 224 -16.86 3.65 13.82
N ALA A 225 -15.94 3.90 14.76
CA ALA A 225 -16.08 4.98 15.74
C ALA A 225 -16.18 6.36 15.06
N PHE A 226 -15.57 6.53 13.88
CA PHE A 226 -15.72 7.75 13.09
C PHE A 226 -17.10 7.87 12.43
N LEU A 227 -17.80 6.75 12.22
CA LEU A 227 -19.17 6.76 11.71
C LEU A 227 -20.16 7.31 12.75
N THR A 228 -19.87 7.16 14.04
CA THR A 228 -20.72 7.68 15.14
C THR A 228 -20.36 9.09 15.60
N LEU A 229 -19.31 9.72 15.05
CA LEU A 229 -18.91 11.06 15.45
C LEU A 229 -19.97 12.12 15.08
N SER A 230 -20.20 13.04 16.00
CA SER A 230 -20.98 14.26 15.83
C SER A 230 -20.05 15.47 15.82
N SER A 231 -20.52 16.59 15.25
CA SER A 231 -19.68 17.78 15.02
C SER A 231 -19.21 18.47 16.30
N ASP A 232 -19.92 18.27 17.41
CA ASP A 232 -19.70 18.84 18.74
C ASP A 232 -18.78 17.99 19.64
N MET A 233 -18.51 16.74 19.26
CA MET A 233 -17.58 15.89 20.02
C MET A 233 -16.13 16.32 19.84
N GLU A 234 -15.39 16.34 20.95
CA GLU A 234 -13.94 16.47 20.91
C GLU A 234 -13.31 15.16 20.43
N PHE A 235 -12.35 15.27 19.52
CA PHE A 235 -11.59 14.12 19.08
C PHE A 235 -10.62 13.67 20.18
N SER A 236 -10.59 12.38 20.44
CA SER A 236 -9.49 11.76 21.19
C SER A 236 -8.14 12.01 20.51
N THR A 237 -7.05 11.89 21.27
CA THR A 237 -5.69 12.03 20.72
C THR A 237 -5.47 11.08 19.52
N ALA A 238 -5.92 9.83 19.62
CA ALA A 238 -5.81 8.86 18.55
C ALA A 238 -6.59 9.26 17.29
N GLN A 239 -7.82 9.76 17.45
CA GLN A 239 -8.63 10.26 16.32
C GLN A 239 -7.98 11.47 15.66
N LYS A 240 -7.45 12.42 16.45
CA LYS A 240 -6.70 13.56 15.91
C LYS A 240 -5.52 13.09 15.08
N MET A 241 -4.70 12.18 15.61
CA MET A 241 -3.53 11.64 14.91
C MET A 241 -3.90 10.99 13.57
N ILE A 242 -4.98 10.20 13.51
CA ILE A 242 -5.46 9.56 12.27
C ILE A 242 -5.88 10.61 11.24
N LEU A 243 -6.69 11.59 11.65
CA LEU A 243 -7.16 12.63 10.75
C LEU A 243 -5.99 13.48 10.24
N THR A 244 -5.01 13.78 11.10
CA THR A 244 -3.78 14.50 10.72
C THR A 244 -2.92 13.67 9.77
N ALA A 245 -2.81 12.35 9.98
CA ALA A 245 -2.11 11.46 9.06
C ALA A 245 -2.74 11.41 7.66
N ILE A 246 -4.07 11.29 7.59
CA ILE A 246 -4.82 11.36 6.32
C ILE A 246 -4.61 12.73 5.67
N ALA A 247 -4.69 13.81 6.45
CA ALA A 247 -4.46 15.16 5.96
C ALA A 247 -3.04 15.33 5.40
N ARG A 248 -2.02 14.79 6.06
CA ARG A 248 -0.63 14.77 5.58
C ARG A 248 -0.50 14.01 4.25
N ASN A 249 -1.15 12.86 4.10
CA ASN A 249 -1.14 12.11 2.84
C ASN A 249 -1.80 12.89 1.69
N ILE A 250 -2.90 13.59 1.97
CA ILE A 250 -3.54 14.48 0.98
C ILE A 250 -2.62 15.66 0.63
N ALA A 251 -1.97 16.27 1.63
CA ALA A 251 -1.02 17.36 1.41
C ALA A 251 0.17 16.90 0.55
N SER A 252 0.73 15.72 0.83
CA SER A 252 1.83 15.16 0.05
C SER A 252 1.46 14.89 -1.41
N LEU A 253 0.24 14.41 -1.70
CA LEU A 253 -0.26 14.26 -3.07
C LEU A 253 -0.42 15.60 -3.79
N LYS A 254 -0.73 16.67 -3.05
CA LYS A 254 -0.86 18.03 -3.60
C LYS A 254 0.49 18.64 -3.96
N GLU A 255 1.53 18.28 -3.22
CA GLU A 255 2.91 18.74 -3.44
C GLU A 255 3.67 17.92 -4.49
N ASP A 256 3.13 16.77 -4.91
CA ASP A 256 3.72 15.94 -5.97
C ASP A 256 3.93 16.76 -7.26
N GLU A 257 5.16 16.76 -7.79
CA GLU A 257 5.54 17.54 -8.95
C GLU A 257 5.14 16.90 -10.29
N ASP A 258 4.64 15.67 -10.28
CA ASP A 258 4.19 14.94 -11.46
C ASP A 258 3.13 15.73 -12.26
N PRO A 259 3.44 16.18 -13.49
CA PRO A 259 2.53 16.97 -14.32
C PRO A 259 1.22 16.24 -14.64
N GLU A 260 1.25 14.93 -14.84
CA GLU A 260 0.06 14.14 -15.17
C GLU A 260 -0.90 14.09 -13.98
N LYS A 261 -0.36 13.93 -12.76
CA LYS A 261 -1.16 13.97 -11.53
C LYS A 261 -1.70 15.38 -11.28
N LYS A 262 -0.91 16.43 -11.52
CA LYS A 262 -1.39 17.81 -11.38
C LYS A 262 -2.58 18.09 -12.31
N GLU A 263 -2.49 17.68 -13.57
CA GLU A 263 -3.59 17.82 -14.53
C GLU A 263 -4.84 17.04 -14.11
N PHE A 264 -4.66 15.87 -13.48
CA PHE A 264 -5.77 15.08 -12.95
C PHE A 264 -6.63 15.85 -11.94
N PHE A 265 -6.02 16.72 -11.13
CA PHE A 265 -6.68 17.52 -10.08
C PHE A 265 -7.08 18.96 -10.51
N THR A 266 -6.76 19.40 -11.74
CA THR A 266 -7.06 20.77 -12.22
C THR A 266 -8.42 20.93 -12.91
N ASP A 267 -9.27 19.91 -12.86
CA ASP A 267 -10.58 19.89 -13.53
C ASP A 267 -11.59 20.91 -12.96
N THR A 268 -12.69 21.09 -13.71
CA THR A 268 -13.92 21.79 -13.30
C THR A 268 -14.59 21.10 -12.12
N ILE A 269 -15.43 21.81 -11.35
CA ILE A 269 -16.22 21.24 -10.24
C ILE A 269 -17.00 20.00 -10.71
N THR A 270 -17.70 20.10 -11.83
CA THR A 270 -18.46 18.99 -12.43
C THR A 270 -17.55 17.82 -12.83
N GLY A 271 -16.37 18.11 -13.38
CA GLY A 271 -15.38 17.09 -13.73
C GLY A 271 -14.81 16.36 -12.51
N LEU A 272 -14.50 17.10 -11.44
CA LEU A 272 -14.05 16.54 -10.17
C LEU A 272 -15.09 15.61 -9.56
N LYS A 273 -16.36 16.03 -9.48
CA LYS A 273 -17.47 15.19 -9.00
C LYS A 273 -17.58 13.89 -9.79
N ARG A 274 -17.51 13.96 -11.13
CA ARG A 274 -17.54 12.79 -12.01
C ARG A 274 -16.37 11.84 -11.75
N LYS A 275 -15.16 12.37 -11.55
CA LYS A 275 -13.97 11.59 -11.22
C LYS A 275 -14.10 10.90 -9.86
N ILE A 276 -14.62 11.60 -8.84
CA ILE A 276 -14.90 11.03 -7.52
C ILE A 276 -15.86 9.85 -7.64
N ILE A 277 -16.99 10.01 -8.35
CA ILE A 277 -17.97 8.94 -8.55
C ILE A 277 -17.32 7.73 -9.23
N LYS A 278 -16.67 7.93 -10.38
CA LYS A 278 -16.05 6.86 -11.16
C LYS A 278 -15.00 6.09 -10.36
N LEU A 279 -14.10 6.81 -9.67
CA LEU A 279 -13.07 6.16 -8.85
C LEU A 279 -13.66 5.51 -7.60
N SER A 280 -14.77 6.01 -7.08
CA SER A 280 -15.41 5.40 -5.92
C SER A 280 -16.09 4.08 -6.27
N GLU A 281 -16.65 3.96 -7.46
CA GLU A 281 -17.17 2.69 -8.00
C GLU A 281 -16.07 1.63 -8.15
N GLU A 282 -14.82 2.05 -8.42
CA GLU A 282 -13.70 1.16 -8.70
C GLU A 282 -12.88 0.80 -7.45
N TYR A 283 -12.75 1.73 -6.48
CA TYR A 283 -11.75 1.64 -5.41
C TYR A 283 -12.23 2.04 -4.00
N SER A 284 -13.49 2.44 -3.80
CA SER A 284 -13.96 2.92 -2.49
C SER A 284 -15.15 2.15 -1.94
N PRO A 285 -15.39 2.24 -0.61
CA PRO A 285 -16.60 1.70 0.00
C PRO A 285 -17.87 2.36 -0.56
N VAL A 286 -18.98 1.63 -0.49
CA VAL A 286 -20.32 2.14 -0.82
C VAL A 286 -20.71 3.24 0.17
N TYR A 287 -20.96 4.45 -0.33
CA TYR A 287 -21.42 5.59 0.47
C TYR A 287 -22.95 5.70 0.49
N THR A 288 -23.49 6.33 1.53
CA THR A 288 -24.93 6.59 1.66
C THR A 288 -25.44 7.61 0.63
N GLU A 289 -26.74 7.59 0.33
CA GLU A 289 -27.36 8.62 -0.54
C GLU A 289 -27.15 10.03 0.00
N SER A 290 -27.16 10.20 1.34
CA SER A 290 -26.86 11.48 1.97
C SER A 290 -25.43 11.96 1.70
N ALA A 291 -24.45 11.04 1.64
CA ALA A 291 -23.07 11.37 1.29
C ALA A 291 -23.01 11.94 -0.13
N TRP A 292 -23.65 11.26 -1.08
CA TRP A 292 -23.71 11.71 -2.46
C TRP A 292 -24.47 13.01 -2.63
N ALA A 293 -25.57 13.19 -1.90
CA ALA A 293 -26.38 14.41 -1.96
C ALA A 293 -25.57 15.65 -1.56
N TRP A 294 -24.77 15.59 -0.50
CA TRP A 294 -23.96 16.76 -0.11
C TRP A 294 -22.76 16.97 -1.04
N ILE A 295 -22.14 15.91 -1.56
CA ILE A 295 -21.04 16.02 -2.54
C ILE A 295 -21.56 16.64 -3.84
N ASP A 296 -22.76 16.27 -4.29
CA ASP A 296 -23.38 16.83 -5.48
C ASP A 296 -23.74 18.31 -5.30
N GLN A 297 -24.06 18.74 -4.08
CA GLN A 297 -24.31 20.14 -3.74
C GLN A 297 -23.03 20.94 -3.45
N GLU A 298 -21.86 20.31 -3.35
CA GLU A 298 -20.62 21.00 -2.99
C GLU A 298 -20.11 21.90 -4.12
N GLU A 299 -19.73 23.12 -3.77
CA GLU A 299 -19.21 24.15 -4.69
C GLU A 299 -17.76 24.51 -4.37
N GLU A 300 -17.26 24.14 -3.18
CA GLU A 300 -15.89 24.39 -2.77
C GLU A 300 -14.93 23.45 -3.52
N ARG A 301 -14.30 23.99 -4.55
CA ARG A 301 -13.35 23.25 -5.40
C ARG A 301 -12.23 22.59 -4.59
N GLU A 302 -11.67 23.27 -3.58
CA GLU A 302 -10.59 22.71 -2.76
C GLU A 302 -11.02 21.45 -2.01
N LEU A 303 -12.23 21.45 -1.45
CA LEU A 303 -12.79 20.30 -0.76
C LEU A 303 -12.99 19.12 -1.72
N LEU A 304 -13.50 19.37 -2.92
CA LEU A 304 -13.66 18.34 -3.96
C LEU A 304 -12.32 17.76 -4.42
N VAL A 305 -11.28 18.59 -4.56
CA VAL A 305 -9.92 18.08 -4.87
C VAL A 305 -9.42 17.19 -3.74
N GLY A 306 -9.61 17.60 -2.48
CA GLY A 306 -9.22 16.81 -1.31
C GLY A 306 -9.94 15.47 -1.23
N LEU A 307 -11.25 15.44 -1.51
CA LEU A 307 -12.03 14.20 -1.59
C LEU A 307 -11.52 13.31 -2.73
N LEU A 308 -11.23 13.87 -3.90
CA LEU A 308 -10.66 13.11 -5.03
C LEU A 308 -9.30 12.49 -4.67
N MET A 309 -8.42 13.24 -4.01
CA MET A 309 -7.15 12.73 -3.50
C MET A 309 -7.37 11.60 -2.49
N LEU A 310 -8.34 11.76 -1.58
CA LEU A 310 -8.72 10.72 -0.61
C LEU A 310 -9.25 9.45 -1.30
N THR A 311 -10.00 9.57 -2.40
CA THR A 311 -10.42 8.43 -3.22
C THR A 311 -9.21 7.69 -3.81
N CYS A 312 -8.20 8.43 -4.28
CA CYS A 312 -6.96 7.87 -4.85
C CYS A 312 -6.05 7.18 -3.81
N LEU A 313 -6.16 7.54 -2.53
CA LEU A 313 -5.42 6.87 -1.46
C LEU A 313 -5.92 5.44 -1.30
N LYS A 314 -5.08 4.48 -1.72
CA LYS A 314 -5.31 3.04 -1.55
C LYS A 314 -5.11 2.65 -0.10
N GLY A 315 -5.92 1.70 0.35
CA GLY A 315 -5.83 1.13 1.68
C GLY A 315 -6.92 0.08 1.83
N ASP A 316 -6.51 -1.18 1.89
CA ASP A 316 -7.43 -2.33 1.81
C ASP A 316 -7.94 -2.76 3.20
N HIS A 317 -7.64 -1.96 4.23
CA HIS A 317 -7.99 -2.23 5.63
C HIS A 317 -9.37 -1.66 5.96
N SER A 318 -10.22 -2.47 6.59
CA SER A 318 -11.59 -2.09 7.02
C SER A 318 -11.61 -0.76 7.76
N ASP A 319 -10.72 -0.58 8.74
CA ASP A 319 -10.73 0.62 9.57
C ASP A 319 -10.38 1.88 8.76
N TYR A 320 -9.47 1.78 7.79
CA TYR A 320 -9.11 2.89 6.91
C TYR A 320 -10.26 3.22 5.97
N VAL A 321 -10.90 2.18 5.44
CA VAL A 321 -12.10 2.25 4.62
C VAL A 321 -13.24 2.92 5.40
N ASP A 322 -13.43 2.59 6.67
CA ASP A 322 -14.46 3.18 7.52
C ASP A 322 -14.16 4.62 7.91
N VAL A 323 -12.89 4.98 8.13
CA VAL A 323 -12.50 6.39 8.32
C VAL A 323 -12.74 7.19 7.04
N LYS A 324 -12.34 6.66 5.87
CA LYS A 324 -12.65 7.28 4.56
C LYS A 324 -14.15 7.44 4.39
N ARG A 325 -14.91 6.38 4.64
CA ARG A 325 -16.37 6.40 4.60
C ARG A 325 -16.94 7.46 5.53
N ALA A 326 -16.47 7.56 6.76
CA ALA A 326 -16.92 8.59 7.70
C ALA A 326 -16.66 10.01 7.18
N ILE A 327 -15.49 10.25 6.55
CA ILE A 327 -15.15 11.53 5.92
C ILE A 327 -16.12 11.84 4.77
N PHE A 328 -16.40 10.86 3.90
CA PHE A 328 -17.35 11.01 2.80
C PHE A 328 -18.79 11.16 3.27
N GLU A 329 -19.19 10.53 4.37
CA GLU A 329 -20.56 10.64 4.90
C GLU A 329 -20.80 11.97 5.65
N LYS A 330 -19.75 12.65 6.09
CA LYS A 330 -19.84 13.83 6.96
C LYS A 330 -19.04 15.01 6.41
N ARG A 331 -19.72 15.95 5.73
CA ARG A 331 -19.12 17.19 5.21
C ARG A 331 -18.24 17.90 6.25
N TRP A 332 -18.71 18.03 7.49
CA TRP A 332 -17.96 18.72 8.54
C TRP A 332 -16.62 18.01 8.87
N LEU A 333 -16.58 16.68 8.80
CA LEU A 333 -15.38 15.90 9.05
C LEU A 333 -14.41 16.06 7.87
N ALA A 334 -14.92 16.07 6.64
CA ALA A 334 -14.13 16.39 5.45
C ALA A 334 -13.50 17.80 5.53
N CYS A 335 -14.27 18.80 5.94
CA CYS A 335 -13.75 20.15 6.18
C CYS A 335 -12.66 20.16 7.26
N LYS A 336 -12.82 19.40 8.36
CA LYS A 336 -11.78 19.29 9.39
C LYS A 336 -10.50 18.66 8.85
N VAL A 337 -10.59 17.58 8.08
CA VAL A 337 -9.41 16.97 7.43
C VAL A 337 -8.75 17.97 6.49
N MET A 338 -9.53 18.73 5.70
CA MET A 338 -8.98 19.76 4.81
C MET A 338 -8.30 20.90 5.56
N ALA A 339 -8.85 21.32 6.70
CA ALA A 339 -8.20 22.31 7.56
C ALA A 339 -6.84 21.79 8.07
N LEU A 340 -6.77 20.52 8.49
CA LEU A 340 -5.53 19.88 8.92
C LEU A 340 -4.48 19.80 7.80
N THR A 341 -4.88 19.72 6.52
CA THR A 341 -3.90 19.74 5.41
C THR A 341 -3.13 21.06 5.31
N LYS A 342 -3.70 22.14 5.87
CA LYS A 342 -3.12 23.49 5.89
C LYS A 342 -2.40 23.78 7.21
N ASP A 343 -2.65 22.95 8.23
CA ASP A 343 -2.09 23.08 9.56
C ASP A 343 -0.70 22.47 9.60
N LYS A 344 0.29 23.26 9.16
CA LYS A 344 1.69 22.84 9.16
C LYS A 344 2.19 22.54 10.56
N ASP A 345 1.69 23.24 11.58
CA ASP A 345 2.09 23.02 12.96
C ASP A 345 1.54 21.71 13.49
N ALA A 346 0.29 21.33 13.18
CA ALA A 346 -0.25 20.02 13.56
C ALA A 346 0.39 18.86 12.79
N ILE A 347 0.72 19.06 11.50
CA ILE A 347 1.47 18.06 10.71
C ILE A 347 2.89 17.92 11.27
N MET A 348 3.55 19.05 11.53
CA MET A 348 4.88 19.07 12.14
C MET A 348 4.83 18.54 13.57
N GLU A 349 3.79 18.80 14.36
CA GLU A 349 3.59 18.22 15.69
C GLU A 349 3.27 16.72 15.59
N LEU A 350 2.63 16.23 14.54
CA LEU A 350 2.52 14.79 14.32
C LEU A 350 3.90 14.20 14.00
N GLU A 351 4.67 14.84 13.12
CA GLU A 351 6.03 14.44 12.76
C GLU A 351 7.01 14.56 13.92
N GLU A 352 6.85 15.59 14.75
CA GLU A 352 7.59 15.89 15.97
C GLU A 352 7.09 15.08 17.13
N SER A 353 5.83 14.71 17.25
CA SER A 353 5.35 13.76 18.26
C SER A 353 5.99 12.42 17.95
N VAL A 354 5.88 11.97 16.69
CA VAL A 354 6.61 10.81 16.17
C VAL A 354 8.13 10.95 16.41
N ALA A 355 8.68 12.17 16.35
CA ALA A 355 10.10 12.44 16.52
C ALA A 355 10.54 12.97 17.92
N SER A 356 9.68 13.19 18.89
CA SER A 356 9.94 13.67 20.28
C SER A 356 9.61 12.58 21.29
N LEU A 357 8.98 11.52 20.79
CA LEU A 357 9.17 10.15 21.22
C LEU A 357 10.63 9.66 21.04
N LYS A 358 11.54 10.55 20.58
CA LYS A 358 13.00 10.56 20.82
C LYS A 358 13.32 10.75 22.30
N ILE A 359 13.51 9.67 23.05
CA ILE A 359 14.21 9.73 24.35
C ILE A 359 15.44 8.83 24.31
#